data_AF-G7JPA2-F1
#
_entry.id   AF-G7JPA2-F1
#
_cell.length_a   1.000
_cell.length_b   1.000
_cell.length_c   1.000
_cell.angle_alpha   90.00
_cell.angle_beta   90.00
_cell.angle_gamma   90.00
#
_symmetry.space_group_name_H-M   'P 1'
#
loop_
_entity.id
_entity.type
_entity.pdbx_description
1 polymer ?
#
loop_
_entity_poly.entity_id
_entity_poly.type
_entity_poly.pdbx_seq_one_letter_code
_entity_poly.pdbx_strand_id
1 'polypeptide(L)' 'MAEIFKFVYSVILFVSLYLFVIYAEKECDTDADCRKKFAGANQHLLWCNNGYCECHTH' A
#
# COMPACT_ATOMS: atom_id res chain seq x y z
N MET A 1 -16.00 -32.65 8.25
CA MET A 1 -15.97 -31.84 7.01
C MET A 1 -16.32 -30.37 7.27
N ALA A 2 -17.42 -30.04 7.95
CA ALA A 2 -17.79 -28.66 8.28
C ALA A 2 -16.73 -27.85 9.06
N GLU A 3 -15.98 -28.51 9.94
CA GLU A 3 -14.93 -27.85 10.74
C GLU A 3 -13.71 -27.43 9.91
N ILE A 4 -13.36 -28.22 8.89
CA ILE A 4 -12.27 -27.90 7.96
C ILE A 4 -12.65 -26.67 7.13
N PHE A 5 -13.89 -26.60 6.65
CA PHE A 5 -14.37 -25.42 5.91
C PHE A 5 -14.38 -24.16 6.78
N LYS A 6 -14.75 -24.27 8.07
CA LYS A 6 -14.64 -23.15 9.01
C LYS A 6 -13.19 -22.69 9.19
N PHE A 7 -12.27 -23.61 9.36
CA PHE A 7 -10.86 -23.29 9.52
C PHE A 7 -10.30 -22.57 8.29
N VAL A 8 -10.55 -23.10 7.09
CA VAL A 8 -10.11 -22.51 5.82
C VAL A 8 -10.69 -21.11 5.64
N TYR A 9 -11.99 -20.93 5.90
CA TYR A 9 -12.64 -19.63 5.79
C TYR A 9 -12.05 -18.59 6.74
N SER A 10 -11.81 -18.97 8.00
CA SER A 10 -11.14 -18.10 8.97
C SER A 10 -9.74 -17.69 8.48
N VAL A 11 -8.93 -18.63 7.99
CA VAL A 11 -7.59 -18.33 7.46
C VAL A 11 -7.66 -17.37 6.27
N ILE A 12 -8.57 -17.59 5.33
CA ILE A 12 -8.77 -16.69 4.19
C ILE A 12 -9.15 -15.28 4.66
N LEU A 13 -10.04 -15.16 5.65
CA LEU A 13 -10.41 -13.86 6.21
C LEU A 13 -9.21 -13.15 6.83
N PHE A 14 -8.41 -13.85 7.64
CA PHE A 14 -7.22 -13.24 8.25
C PHE A 14 -6.18 -12.80 7.22
N VAL A 15 -5.92 -13.62 6.19
CA VAL A 15 -5.00 -13.26 5.09
C VAL A 15 -5.54 -12.08 4.30
N SER A 16 -6.84 -12.06 4.01
CA SER A 16 -7.48 -10.95 3.29
C SER A 16 -7.40 -9.64 4.06
N LEU A 17 -7.66 -9.68 5.37
CA LEU A 17 -7.54 -8.51 6.25
C LEU A 17 -6.09 -8.03 6.33
N TYR A 18 -5.12 -8.96 6.44
CA TYR A 18 -3.70 -8.62 6.48
C TYR A 18 -3.25 -7.92 5.19
N LEU A 19 -3.64 -8.45 4.02
CA LEU A 19 -3.37 -7.82 2.73
C LEU A 19 -4.04 -6.45 2.64
N PHE A 20 -5.30 -6.31 3.07
CA PHE A 20 -6.01 -5.04 3.07
C PHE A 20 -5.27 -3.97 3.89
N VAL A 21 -4.77 -4.32 5.08
CA VAL A 21 -3.98 -3.41 5.92
C VAL A 21 -2.70 -2.98 5.18
N ILE A 22 -1.95 -3.92 4.60
CA ILE A 22 -0.72 -3.59 3.86
C ILE A 22 -1.00 -2.66 2.68
N TYR A 23 -2.06 -2.93 1.91
CA TYR A 23 -2.41 -2.07 0.77
C TYR A 23 -2.96 -0.72 1.21
N ALA A 24 -3.66 -0.64 2.35
CA ALA A 24 -4.16 0.62 2.90
C ALA A 24 -3.04 1.52 3.44
N GLU A 25 -1.92 0.95 3.88
CA GLU A 25 -0.75 1.73 4.32
C GLU A 25 0.09 2.27 3.16
N LYS A 26 -0.10 1.78 1.93
CA LYS A 26 0.54 2.36 0.76
C LYS A 26 -0.08 3.72 0.45
N GLU A 27 0.76 4.75 0.50
CA GLU A 27 0.39 6.12 0.15
C GLU A 27 0.39 6.40 -1.35
N CYS A 28 1.09 5.59 -2.14
CA CYS A 28 1.20 5.76 -3.59
C CYS A 28 1.28 4.42 -4.33
N ASP A 29 0.79 4.39 -5.58
CA ASP A 29 1.09 3.32 -6.54
C ASP A 29 2.06 3.80 -7.62
N THR A 30 2.04 5.11 -7.90
CA THR A 30 2.86 5.74 -8.92
C THR A 30 3.49 7.04 -8.42
N ASP A 31 4.60 7.47 -9.03
CA ASP A 31 5.20 8.78 -8.74
C ASP A 31 4.21 9.94 -8.94
N ALA A 32 3.23 9.75 -9.84
CA ALA A 32 2.19 10.74 -10.08
C ALA A 32 1.28 10.95 -8.86
N ASP A 33 1.05 9.92 -8.05
CA ASP A 33 0.26 10.01 -6.82
C ASP A 33 1.00 10.86 -5.78
N CYS A 34 2.31 10.68 -5.67
CA CYS A 34 3.17 11.50 -4.81
C CYS A 34 3.20 12.97 -5.25
N ARG A 35 3.31 13.23 -6.56
CA ARG A 35 3.28 14.59 -7.11
C ARG A 35 1.93 15.29 -6.91
N LYS A 36 0.82 14.55 -6.94
CA LYS A 36 -0.52 15.08 -6.63
C LYS A 36 -0.67 15.39 -5.14
N LYS A 37 -0.16 14.53 -4.26
CA LYS A 37 -0.28 14.68 -2.80
C LYS A 37 0.55 15.85 -2.27
N PHE A 38 1.76 16.02 -2.78
CA PHE A 38 2.66 17.10 -2.38
C PHE A 38 2.77 18.14 -3.50
N ALA A 39 1.93 19.17 -3.42
CA ALA A 39 1.99 20.33 -4.30
C ALA A 39 3.09 21.29 -3.81
N GLY A 40 4.20 21.40 -4.56
CA GLY A 40 5.30 22.28 -4.18
C GLY A 40 6.48 22.32 -5.16
N ALA A 41 7.46 23.18 -4.87
CA ALA A 41 8.74 23.12 -5.55
C ALA A 41 9.42 21.79 -5.19
N ASN A 42 10.03 21.13 -6.18
CA ASN A 42 10.68 19.80 -6.08
C ASN A 42 9.80 18.56 -6.27
N GLN A 43 8.64 18.68 -6.92
CA GLN A 43 7.84 17.53 -7.37
C GLN A 43 8.61 16.51 -8.23
N HIS A 44 9.64 16.97 -8.96
CA HIS A 44 10.49 16.09 -9.76
C HIS A 44 11.41 15.20 -8.90
N LEU A 45 11.60 15.52 -7.62
CA LEU A 45 12.37 14.72 -6.67
C LEU A 45 11.49 13.70 -5.93
N LEU A 46 10.17 13.78 -6.04
CA LEU A 46 9.24 12.86 -5.39
C LEU A 46 8.98 11.64 -6.27
N TRP A 47 9.15 10.45 -5.71
CA TRP A 47 8.88 9.19 -6.37
C TRP A 47 8.22 8.20 -5.41
N CYS A 48 7.53 7.21 -5.97
CA CYS A 48 6.86 6.18 -5.20
C CYS A 48 7.80 4.99 -4.98
N ASN A 49 8.29 4.84 -3.75
CA ASN A 49 9.14 3.73 -3.36
C ASN A 49 8.37 2.76 -2.46
N ASN A 50 8.15 1.54 -2.95
CA ASN A 50 7.47 0.46 -2.23
C ASN A 50 6.11 0.86 -1.59
N GLY A 51 5.40 1.79 -2.23
CA GLY A 51 4.13 2.31 -1.75
C GLY A 51 4.21 3.57 -0.89
N TYR A 52 5.39 4.14 -0.66
CA TYR A 52 5.59 5.38 0.08
C TYR A 52 6.19 6.46 -0.80
N CYS A 53 5.81 7.71 -0.55
CA CYS A 53 6.37 8.85 -1.29
C CYS A 53 7.68 9.29 -0.65
N GLU A 54 8.78 9.11 -1.38
CA GLU A 54 10.12 9.50 -0.92
C GLU A 54 10.67 10.68 -1.75
N CYS A 55 11.45 11.54 -1.11
CA CYS A 55 12.19 12.62 -1.76
C CYS A 55 13.62 12.16 -2.07
N HIS A 56 14.02 12.25 -3.33
CA HIS A 56 15.39 12.00 -3.76
C HIS A 56 16.23 13.27 -3.54
N THR A 57 16.88 13.38 -2.38
CA THR A 57 17.92 14.40 -2.15
C THR A 57 19.24 13.88 -2.69
N HIS A 58 19.76 14.53 -3.73
CA HIS A 58 21.09 14.25 -4.29
C HIS A 58 22.18 15.04 -3.56
#